data_AF-A0A8T3AMF1-F1
#
_entry.id   AF-A0A8T3AMF1-F1
#
_cell.length_a   1.000
_cell.length_b   1.000
_cell.length_c   1.000
_cell.angle_alpha   90.00
_cell.angle_beta   90.00
_cell.angle_gamma   90.00
#
_symmetry.space_group_name_H-M   'P 1'
#
loop_
_entity.id
_entity.type
_entity.pdbx_description
1 polymer ?
#
loop_
_entity_poly.entity_id
_entity_poly.type
_entity_poly.pdbx_seq_one_letter_code
_entity_poly.pdbx_strand_id
1 'polypeptide(L)'
;MAANQVIKVAAISGSLRKASFNHGLIRSAPLKNAIDWASRPPNVLADKPAAIVSAGGGFGGGRSQYHLRQIGVFLDLHFINKPELFVQAFEPPRKFDDQGNLIDPEIKEKLKQVLLSLQAFTLRLKNNI
;
A
#
# COMPACT_ATOMS: atom_id res chain seq x y z
N MET A 1 -30.79 -1.49 12.25
CA MET A 1 -29.66 -0.62 11.89
C MET A 1 -28.43 -1.51 11.73
N ALA A 2 -27.88 -1.62 10.51
CA ALA A 2 -26.67 -2.41 10.29
C ALA A 2 -25.51 -1.73 11.04
N ALA A 3 -24.87 -2.46 11.96
CA ALA A 3 -23.69 -1.97 12.67
C ALA A 3 -22.65 -1.49 11.65
N ASN A 4 -22.13 -0.27 11.84
CA ASN A 4 -21.10 0.30 10.98
C ASN A 4 -19.81 -0.51 11.17
N GLN A 5 -19.68 -1.60 10.42
CA GLN A 5 -18.68 -2.62 10.67
C GLN A 5 -17.33 -2.15 10.14
N VAL A 6 -16.49 -1.66 11.05
CA VAL A 6 -15.16 -1.13 10.75
C VAL A 6 -14.34 -2.16 9.98
N ILE A 7 -13.96 -1.82 8.75
CA ILE A 7 -13.10 -2.65 7.91
C ILE A 7 -11.65 -2.41 8.33
N LYS A 8 -11.00 -3.42 8.93
CA LYS A 8 -9.58 -3.37 9.31
C LYS A 8 -8.71 -3.67 8.09
N VAL A 9 -8.38 -2.63 7.33
CA VAL A 9 -7.55 -2.72 6.13
C VAL A 9 -6.12 -2.34 6.47
N ALA A 10 -5.14 -3.12 6.02
CA ALA A 10 -3.74 -2.71 6.06
C ALA A 10 -3.38 -1.99 4.76
N ALA A 11 -3.32 -0.66 4.79
CA ALA A 11 -2.77 0.13 3.69
C ALA A 11 -1.27 0.31 3.92
N ILE A 12 -0.44 -0.20 3.01
CA ILE A 12 1.01 -0.10 3.15
C ILE A 12 1.57 0.83 2.07
N SER A 13 2.14 1.96 2.51
CA SER A 13 2.75 2.96 1.62
C SER A 13 4.25 2.68 1.43
N GLY A 14 4.66 2.43 0.18
CA GLY A 14 6.04 2.22 -0.23
C GLY A 14 6.79 3.53 -0.54
N SER A 15 8.10 3.52 -0.24
CA SER A 15 9.21 4.44 -0.61
C SER A 15 8.86 5.84 -1.15
N LEU A 16 8.98 6.87 -0.29
CA LEU A 16 8.87 8.31 -0.57
C LEU A 16 10.21 9.00 -0.98
N ARG A 17 10.94 8.51 -2.00
CA ARG A 17 12.28 9.08 -2.34
C ARG A 17 12.47 9.41 -3.82
N LYS A 18 13.18 10.52 -4.09
CA LYS A 18 13.42 11.15 -5.42
C LYS A 18 14.42 10.39 -6.31
N ALA A 19 15.46 9.80 -5.73
CA ALA A 19 16.42 8.98 -6.46
C ALA A 19 17.06 7.98 -5.49
N SER A 20 16.85 6.68 -5.70
CA SER A 20 17.53 5.64 -4.90
C SER A 20 17.85 4.42 -5.75
N PHE A 21 19.15 4.07 -5.76
CA PHE A 21 19.70 2.91 -6.44
C PHE A 21 19.58 1.59 -5.65
N ASN A 22 19.10 1.59 -4.39
CA ASN A 22 19.11 0.39 -3.49
C ASN A 22 17.76 -0.32 -3.41
N HIS A 23 17.58 -1.58 -3.82
CA HIS A 23 16.31 -2.18 -4.29
C HIS A 23 15.31 -2.77 -3.24
N GLY A 24 15.63 -2.83 -1.95
CA GLY A 24 14.82 -3.60 -0.96
C GLY A 24 13.83 -2.80 -0.10
N LEU A 25 13.08 -3.49 0.80
CA LEU A 25 12.14 -2.86 1.77
C LEU A 25 12.81 -1.82 2.68
N ILE A 26 14.13 -1.94 2.84
CA ILE A 26 15.02 -0.98 3.50
C ILE A 26 14.81 0.46 2.96
N ARG A 27 14.19 0.63 1.76
CA ARG A 27 13.78 1.93 1.21
C ARG A 27 12.75 2.70 2.07
N SER A 28 12.07 2.08 3.03
CA SER A 28 11.25 2.75 4.04
C SER A 28 11.50 2.15 5.44
N ALA A 29 12.57 2.61 6.10
CA ALA A 29 12.89 2.19 7.47
C ALA A 29 11.71 2.36 8.46
N PRO A 30 10.91 3.44 8.42
CA PRO A 30 9.72 3.56 9.26
C PRO A 30 8.68 2.48 8.98
N LEU A 31 8.44 2.14 7.71
CA LEU A 31 7.49 1.09 7.37
C LEU A 31 7.94 -0.28 7.85
N LYS A 32 9.23 -0.62 7.63
CA LYS A 32 9.78 -1.89 8.11
C LYS A 32 9.65 -2.01 9.62
N ASN A 33 9.97 -0.94 10.35
CA ASN A 33 9.82 -0.91 11.81
C ASN A 33 8.35 -1.09 12.23
N ALA A 34 7.40 -0.41 11.56
CA ALA A 34 5.98 -0.56 11.87
C ALA A 34 5.49 -1.99 11.65
N ILE A 35 5.92 -2.65 10.57
CA ILE A 35 5.63 -4.05 10.29
C ILE A 35 6.23 -4.94 11.39
N ASP A 36 7.49 -4.71 11.79
CA ASP A 36 8.16 -5.52 12.82
C ASP A 36 7.46 -5.44 14.18
N TRP A 37 6.93 -4.27 14.54
CA TRP A 37 6.13 -4.13 15.75
C TRP A 37 4.80 -4.87 15.64
N ALA A 38 4.13 -4.76 14.49
CA ALA A 38 2.83 -5.39 14.26
C ALA A 38 2.89 -6.91 14.07
N SER A 39 4.03 -7.45 13.64
CA SER A 39 4.22 -8.89 13.42
C SER A 39 4.62 -9.65 14.68
N ARG A 40 4.99 -8.97 15.77
CA ARG A 40 5.34 -9.62 17.05
C ARG A 40 4.14 -10.35 17.64
N PRO A 41 4.31 -11.48 18.34
CA PRO A 41 3.20 -12.23 18.90
C PRO A 41 2.30 -11.39 19.83
N PRO A 42 0.97 -11.37 19.61
CA PRO A 42 0.26 -12.02 18.50
C PRO A 42 0.38 -11.22 17.18
N ASN A 43 0.65 -11.89 16.06
CA ASN A 43 0.72 -11.24 14.74
C ASN A 43 -0.63 -10.57 14.41
N VAL A 44 -0.68 -9.24 14.52
CA VAL A 44 -1.94 -8.50 14.29
C VAL A 44 -2.21 -8.25 12.82
N LEU A 45 -1.33 -8.67 11.90
CA LEU A 45 -1.47 -8.49 10.46
C LEU A 45 -2.12 -9.70 9.77
N ALA A 46 -2.13 -10.86 10.43
CA ALA A 46 -2.66 -12.09 9.87
C ALA A 46 -4.13 -11.95 9.40
N ASP A 47 -4.42 -12.59 8.27
CA ASP A 47 -5.70 -12.65 7.56
C ASP A 47 -6.32 -11.31 7.15
N LYS A 48 -5.52 -10.24 7.19
CA LYS A 48 -6.02 -8.91 6.80
C LYS A 48 -5.91 -8.69 5.30
N PRO A 49 -6.97 -8.14 4.66
CA PRO A 49 -6.86 -7.60 3.32
C PRO A 49 -5.97 -6.37 3.30
N ALA A 50 -5.12 -6.29 2.27
CA ALA A 50 -4.15 -5.23 2.13
C ALA A 50 -4.02 -4.73 0.68
N ALA A 51 -3.65 -3.46 0.55
CA ALA A 51 -3.24 -2.86 -0.70
C ALA A 51 -1.90 -2.14 -0.51
N ILE A 52 -1.12 -2.08 -1.58
CA ILE A 52 0.17 -1.41 -1.61
C ILE A 52 0.08 -0.26 -2.61
N VAL A 53 0.49 0.91 -2.15
CA VAL A 53 0.65 2.11 -2.98
C VAL A 53 2.06 2.65 -2.75
N SER A 54 2.66 3.29 -3.74
CA SER A 54 3.97 3.93 -3.55
C SER A 54 4.04 5.23 -4.31
N ALA A 55 4.76 6.21 -3.76
CA ALA A 55 5.01 7.48 -4.41
C ALA A 55 6.50 7.81 -4.35
N GLY A 56 7.19 7.81 -5.48
CA GLY A 56 8.65 7.96 -5.54
C GLY A 56 9.13 8.45 -6.91
N GLY A 57 10.44 8.37 -7.14
CA GLY A 57 11.04 8.59 -8.46
C GLY A 57 11.47 7.27 -9.13
N GLY A 58 11.26 7.17 -10.44
CA GLY A 58 11.60 6.00 -11.25
C GLY A 58 10.83 4.73 -10.83
N PHE A 59 11.38 3.55 -11.17
CA PHE A 59 10.72 2.26 -10.85
C PHE A 59 11.07 1.72 -9.44
N GLY A 60 11.60 2.57 -8.55
CA GLY A 60 11.94 2.18 -7.18
C GLY A 60 10.73 1.77 -6.34
N GLY A 61 9.58 2.41 -6.58
CA GLY A 61 8.30 2.06 -5.95
C GLY A 61 7.89 0.63 -6.28
N GLY A 62 7.86 0.26 -7.57
CA GLY A 62 7.48 -1.09 -8.02
C GLY A 62 8.30 -2.21 -7.42
N ARG A 63 9.64 -2.06 -7.43
CA ARG A 63 10.56 -3.03 -6.80
C ARG A 63 10.27 -3.20 -5.31
N SER A 64 9.98 -2.10 -4.60
CA SER A 64 9.61 -2.14 -3.18
C SER A 64 8.29 -2.86 -2.94
N GLN A 65 7.29 -2.65 -3.81
CA GLN A 65 5.99 -3.31 -3.68
C GLN A 65 6.12 -4.82 -3.86
N TYR A 66 6.89 -5.30 -4.84
CA TYR A 66 7.08 -6.74 -5.03
C TYR A 66 7.77 -7.40 -3.84
N HIS A 67 8.81 -6.75 -3.29
CA HIS A 67 9.45 -7.26 -2.09
C HIS A 67 8.52 -7.25 -0.87
N LEU A 68 7.64 -6.26 -0.75
CA LEU A 68 6.62 -6.22 0.31
C LEU A 68 5.58 -7.34 0.17
N ARG A 69 5.19 -7.69 -1.06
CA ARG A 69 4.31 -8.83 -1.30
C ARG A 69 4.93 -10.14 -0.83
N GLN A 70 6.23 -10.34 -1.07
CA GLN A 70 6.97 -11.51 -0.56
C GLN A 70 6.96 -11.56 0.97
N ILE A 71 7.20 -10.42 1.64
CA ILE A 71 7.16 -10.36 3.11
C ILE A 71 5.75 -10.64 3.63
N GLY A 72 4.70 -10.11 2.98
CA GLY A 72 3.34 -10.32 3.46
C GLY A 72 2.86 -11.76 3.38
N VAL A 73 3.53 -12.64 2.63
CA VAL A 73 3.30 -14.10 2.73
C VAL A 73 3.60 -14.61 4.13
N PHE A 74 4.72 -14.19 4.73
CA PHE A 74 5.08 -14.58 6.11
C PHE A 74 4.16 -13.93 7.17
N LEU A 75 3.57 -12.78 6.84
CA LEU A 75 2.68 -12.04 7.75
C LEU A 75 1.22 -12.49 7.66
N ASP A 76 0.92 -13.48 6.81
CA ASP A 76 -0.44 -13.92 6.46
C ASP A 76 -1.35 -12.78 5.94
N LEU A 77 -0.78 -11.86 5.15
CA LEU A 77 -1.52 -10.76 4.53
C LEU A 77 -2.13 -11.18 3.18
N HIS A 78 -3.38 -10.79 2.96
CA HIS A 78 -4.10 -11.02 1.70
C HIS A 78 -4.07 -9.76 0.83
N PHE A 79 -3.20 -9.69 -0.17
CA PHE A 79 -3.10 -8.50 -1.02
C PHE A 79 -4.09 -8.51 -2.20
N ILE A 80 -4.61 -7.32 -2.55
CA ILE A 80 -5.11 -7.11 -3.91
C ILE A 80 -3.97 -7.05 -4.91
N ASN A 81 -4.19 -7.65 -6.09
CA ASN A 81 -3.19 -7.71 -7.15
C ASN A 81 -3.39 -6.62 -8.21
N LYS A 82 -4.61 -6.10 -8.37
CA LYS A 82 -4.94 -5.04 -9.34
C LYS A 82 -6.01 -4.08 -8.78
N PRO A 83 -5.98 -2.80 -9.20
CA PRO A 83 -4.92 -2.16 -9.97
C PRO A 83 -3.64 -1.95 -9.13
N GLU A 84 -2.48 -1.91 -9.79
CA GLU A 84 -1.22 -1.49 -9.16
C GLU A 84 -1.06 0.03 -9.30
N LEU A 85 -0.59 0.70 -8.23
CA LEU A 85 -0.37 2.15 -8.24
C LEU A 85 1.05 2.52 -7.84
N PHE A 86 1.79 3.05 -8.82
CA PHE A 86 3.12 3.62 -8.67
C PHE A 86 3.07 5.09 -9.08
N VAL A 87 3.15 6.01 -8.12
CA VAL A 87 3.12 7.45 -8.38
C VAL A 87 4.54 7.94 -8.63
N GLN A 88 4.81 8.46 -9.83
CA GLN A 88 6.04 9.19 -10.15
C GLN A 88 5.95 10.59 -9.55
N ALA A 89 6.19 10.70 -8.24
CA ALA A 89 5.92 11.90 -7.46
C ALA A 89 6.75 13.13 -7.86
N PHE A 90 7.90 12.90 -8.50
CA PHE A 90 8.87 13.94 -8.86
C PHE A 90 8.94 14.25 -10.36
N GLU A 91 8.16 13.54 -11.18
CA GLU A 91 8.09 13.80 -12.62
C GLU A 91 6.99 14.81 -12.94
N PRO A 92 7.19 15.70 -13.94
CA PRO A 92 6.13 16.56 -14.43
C PRO A 92 5.04 15.72 -15.16
N PRO A 93 3.76 16.14 -15.11
CA PRO A 93 3.24 17.28 -14.36
C PRO A 93 3.21 17.01 -12.85
N ARG A 94 3.33 18.09 -12.05
CA ARG A 94 3.38 18.03 -10.58
C ARG A 94 2.20 17.22 -10.01
N LYS A 95 2.49 16.23 -9.16
CA LYS A 95 1.47 15.31 -8.61
C LYS A 95 0.89 15.75 -7.27
N PHE A 96 1.66 16.48 -6.47
CA PHE A 96 1.28 16.94 -5.12
C PHE A 96 1.47 18.45 -4.98
N ASP A 97 0.59 19.16 -4.28
CA ASP A 97 0.76 20.59 -3.96
C ASP A 97 1.81 20.84 -2.85
N ASP A 98 1.99 22.10 -2.42
CA ASP A 98 2.98 22.46 -1.40
C ASP A 98 2.60 21.96 0.01
N GLN A 99 1.34 21.59 0.22
CA GLN A 99 0.83 21.01 1.46
C GLN A 99 0.91 19.47 1.45
N GLY A 100 1.35 18.88 0.34
CA GLY A 100 1.43 17.43 0.17
C GLY A 100 0.11 16.78 -0.24
N ASN A 101 -0.91 17.55 -0.63
CA ASN A 101 -2.15 16.99 -1.14
C ASN A 101 -1.95 16.50 -2.58
N LEU A 102 -2.49 15.32 -2.89
CA LEU A 102 -2.53 14.81 -4.25
C LEU A 102 -3.43 15.72 -5.10
N ILE A 103 -2.90 16.28 -6.20
CA ILE A 103 -3.63 17.16 -7.12
C ILE A 103 -3.89 16.53 -8.48
N ASP A 104 -3.10 15.53 -8.86
CA ASP A 104 -3.24 14.87 -10.17
C ASP A 104 -4.56 14.08 -10.28
N PRO A 105 -5.43 14.39 -11.25
CA PRO A 105 -6.75 13.76 -11.38
C PRO A 105 -6.67 12.29 -11.79
N GLU A 106 -5.68 11.90 -12.59
CA GLU A 106 -5.50 10.52 -13.06
C GLU A 106 -5.06 9.61 -11.91
N ILE A 107 -4.10 10.09 -11.10
CA ILE A 107 -3.65 9.37 -9.91
C ILE A 107 -4.76 9.29 -8.85
N LYS A 108 -5.60 10.33 -8.71
CA LYS A 108 -6.79 10.28 -7.84
C LYS A 108 -7.75 9.18 -8.27
N GLU A 109 -8.05 9.09 -9.57
CA GLU A 109 -8.95 8.06 -10.07
C GLU A 109 -8.34 6.66 -9.89
N LYS A 110 -7.05 6.47 -10.21
CA LYS A 110 -6.36 5.19 -9.96
C LYS A 110 -6.36 4.81 -8.47
N LEU A 111 -6.11 5.75 -7.57
CA LEU A 111 -6.17 5.52 -6.14
C LEU A 111 -7.59 5.11 -5.70
N LYS A 112 -8.63 5.76 -6.22
CA LYS A 112 -10.01 5.36 -5.99
C LYS A 112 -10.26 3.93 -6.44
N GLN A 113 -9.77 3.53 -7.61
CA GLN A 113 -9.90 2.14 -8.10
C GLN A 113 -9.16 1.13 -7.21
N VAL A 114 -7.99 1.47 -6.67
CA VAL A 114 -7.28 0.64 -5.67
C VAL A 114 -8.16 0.45 -4.43
N LEU A 115 -8.76 1.52 -3.91
CA LEU A 115 -9.61 1.48 -2.72
C LEU A 115 -10.90 0.68 -2.95
N LEU A 116 -11.54 0.83 -4.11
CA LEU A 116 -12.73 0.05 -4.49
C LEU A 116 -12.41 -1.43 -4.62
N SER A 117 -11.28 -1.79 -5.26
CA SER A 117 -10.81 -3.17 -5.37
C SER A 117 -10.54 -3.78 -3.99
N LEU A 118 -9.90 -3.01 -3.10
CA LEU A 118 -9.62 -3.41 -1.74
C LEU A 118 -10.88 -3.62 -0.90
N GLN A 119 -11.87 -2.72 -1.05
CA GLN A 119 -13.17 -2.86 -0.42
C GLN A 119 -13.88 -4.14 -0.90
N ALA A 120 -13.99 -4.33 -2.21
CA ALA A 120 -14.62 -5.50 -2.81
C ALA A 120 -13.93 -6.81 -2.34
N PHE A 121 -12.60 -6.81 -2.34
CA PHE A 121 -11.82 -7.95 -1.87
C PHE A 121 -12.06 -8.24 -0.39
N THR A 122 -12.13 -7.21 0.44
CA THR A 122 -12.40 -7.36 1.87
C THR A 122 -13.80 -7.94 2.12
N LEU A 123 -14.82 -7.46 1.40
CA LEU A 123 -16.17 -8.01 1.50
C LEU A 123 -16.22 -9.48 1.08
N ARG A 124 -15.47 -9.85 0.03
CA ARG A 124 -15.35 -11.24 -0.41
C ARG A 124 -14.71 -12.13 0.66
N LEU A 125 -13.63 -11.67 1.30
CA LEU A 125 -12.99 -12.44 2.38
C LEU A 125 -13.95 -12.63 3.56
N LYS A 126 -14.70 -11.59 3.96
CA LYS A 126 -15.68 -11.69 5.06
C LYS A 126 -16.82 -12.66 4.79
N ASN A 127 -17.26 -12.80 3.55
CA ASN A 127 -18.38 -13.69 3.19
C ASN A 127 -17.96 -15.15 3.05
N ASN A 128 -16.64 -15.42 2.99
CA ASN A 128 -16.07 -16.75 2.80
C ASN A 128 -15.43 -17.33 4.09
N ILE A 129 -15.55 -16.61 5.21
CA ILE A 129 -15.11 -17.02 6.56
C ILE A 129 -16.36 -17.04 7.45
#